data_AF-A0A1H0NZB4-F1
#
_entry.id   AF-A0A1H0NZB4-F1
#
_cell.length_a   1.000
_cell.length_b   1.000
_cell.length_c   1.000
_cell.angle_alpha   90.00
_cell.angle_beta   90.00
_cell.angle_gamma   90.00
#
_symmetry.space_group_name_H-M   'P 1'
#
loop_
_entity.id
_entity.type
_entity.pdbx_description
1 polymer ?
#
loop_
_entity_poly.entity_id
_entity_poly.type
_entity_poly.pdbx_seq_one_letter_code
_entity_poly.pdbx_strand_id
1 'polypeptide(L)'
;MAYESVHIDPEAADAALRNWQASVEALRQTVTQRSTAIEAAEAAQPWGGDADGRRFGGVYAEGATPSRSAAHSVASRFENLGTTVRTAVQASLASDEVQAAALAPAQQALHPR
;
A
#
# COMPACT_ATOMS: atom_id res chain seq x y z
N MET A 1 -1.67 8.83 37.92
CA MET A 1 -1.69 9.10 36.47
C MET A 1 -2.41 7.93 35.84
N ALA A 2 -3.52 8.16 35.14
CA ALA A 2 -4.22 7.08 34.43
C ALA A 2 -3.42 6.76 33.17
N TYR A 3 -2.98 5.51 33.03
CA TYR A 3 -2.36 5.04 31.79
C TYR A 3 -3.47 4.94 30.76
N GLU A 4 -3.37 5.70 29.68
CA GLU A 4 -4.28 5.61 28.54
C GLU A 4 -3.95 4.28 27.83
N SER A 5 -4.80 3.27 28.02
CA SER A 5 -4.61 1.97 27.38
C SER A 5 -4.95 2.10 25.90
N VAL A 6 -3.94 1.98 25.04
CA VAL A 6 -4.15 1.85 23.59
C VAL A 6 -4.60 0.43 23.32
N HIS A 7 -5.82 0.26 22.84
CA HIS A 7 -6.37 -1.03 22.43
C HIS A 7 -6.64 -1.00 20.93
N ILE A 8 -6.18 -2.03 20.22
CA ILE A 8 -6.54 -2.22 18.81
C ILE A 8 -7.78 -3.09 18.74
N ASP A 9 -8.85 -2.55 18.16
CA ASP A 9 -10.01 -3.33 17.77
C ASP A 9 -9.61 -4.29 16.62
N PRO A 10 -9.62 -5.62 16.84
CA PRO A 10 -9.18 -6.58 15.84
C PRO A 10 -10.06 -6.59 14.58
N GLU A 11 -11.37 -6.38 14.74
CA GLU A 11 -12.31 -6.39 13.60
C GLU A 11 -12.13 -5.16 12.73
N ALA A 12 -11.96 -3.98 13.37
CA ALA A 12 -11.68 -2.74 12.65
C ALA A 12 -10.33 -2.79 11.93
N ALA A 13 -9.30 -3.35 12.57
CA ALA A 13 -7.98 -3.50 11.96
C ALA A 13 -7.99 -4.46 10.76
N ASP A 14 -8.68 -5.60 10.87
CA ASP A 14 -8.85 -6.56 9.79
C ASP A 14 -9.66 -5.97 8.62
N ALA A 15 -10.73 -5.22 8.90
CA ALA A 15 -11.48 -4.50 7.87
C ALA A 15 -10.63 -3.45 7.14
N ALA A 16 -9.82 -2.67 7.87
CA ALA A 16 -8.91 -1.69 7.29
C ALA A 16 -7.85 -2.36 6.40
N LEU A 17 -7.27 -3.49 6.83
CA LEU A 17 -6.28 -4.25 6.05
C LEU A 17 -6.89 -4.81 4.76
N ARG A 18 -8.12 -5.32 4.80
CA ARG A 18 -8.84 -5.76 3.59
C ARG A 18 -9.07 -4.60 2.61
N ASN A 19 -9.52 -3.45 3.11
CA ASN A 19 -9.75 -2.27 2.28
C ASN A 19 -8.45 -1.74 1.65
N TRP A 20 -7.35 -1.75 2.41
CA TRP A 20 -6.03 -1.42 1.89
C TRP A 20 -5.63 -2.37 0.76
N GLN A 21 -5.75 -3.68 0.97
CA GLN A 21 -5.39 -4.67 -0.03
C GLN A 21 -6.23 -4.53 -1.32
N ALA A 22 -7.53 -4.27 -1.19
CA ALA A 22 -8.39 -3.97 -2.34
C ALA A 22 -7.94 -2.71 -3.09
N SER A 23 -7.54 -1.66 -2.35
CA SER A 23 -7.05 -0.40 -2.93
C SER A 23 -5.70 -0.58 -3.65
N VAL A 24 -4.79 -1.37 -3.08
CA VAL A 24 -3.51 -1.72 -3.72
C VAL A 24 -3.74 -2.48 -5.01
N GLU A 25 -4.63 -3.47 -5.01
CA GLU A 25 -4.93 -4.24 -6.21
C GLU A 25 -5.56 -3.36 -7.30
N ALA A 26 -6.51 -2.49 -6.94
CA ALA A 26 -7.09 -1.53 -7.87
C ALA A 26 -6.05 -0.55 -8.43
N LEU A 27 -5.12 -0.08 -7.60
CA LEU A 27 -4.01 0.79 -8.02
C LEU A 27 -3.10 0.06 -9.00
N ARG A 28 -2.70 -1.18 -8.69
CA ARG A 28 -1.84 -2.01 -9.54
C ARG A 28 -2.49 -2.24 -10.91
N GLN A 29 -3.75 -2.65 -10.92
CA GLN A 29 -4.51 -2.83 -12.16
C GLN A 29 -4.60 -1.53 -12.98
N THR A 30 -4.87 -0.41 -12.32
CA THR A 30 -4.96 0.90 -12.98
C THR A 30 -3.64 1.31 -13.59
N VAL A 31 -2.53 1.19 -12.85
CA VAL A 31 -1.19 1.53 -13.36
C VAL A 31 -0.85 0.66 -14.56
N THR A 32 -1.03 -0.66 -14.47
CA THR A 32 -0.78 -1.57 -15.60
C THR A 32 -1.64 -1.22 -16.81
N GLN A 33 -2.96 -1.06 -16.63
CA GLN A 33 -3.88 -0.77 -17.74
C GLN A 33 -3.52 0.56 -18.43
N ARG A 34 -3.19 1.60 -17.65
CA ARG A 34 -2.85 2.91 -18.20
C ARG A 34 -1.48 2.91 -18.87
N SER A 35 -0.47 2.27 -18.30
CA SER A 35 0.85 2.10 -18.93
C SER A 35 0.73 1.39 -20.28
N THR A 36 -0.01 0.28 -20.34
CA THR A 36 -0.23 -0.45 -21.59
C THR A 36 -1.01 0.38 -22.62
N ALA A 37 -2.02 1.13 -22.22
CA ALA A 37 -2.76 2.00 -23.13
C ALA A 37 -1.87 3.12 -23.70
N ILE A 38 -0.97 3.68 -22.89
CA ILE A 38 0.00 4.67 -23.32
C ILE A 38 1.00 4.05 -24.30
N GLU A 39 1.57 2.88 -23.99
CA GLU A 39 2.48 2.15 -24.88
C GLU A 39 1.85 1.85 -26.24
N ALA A 40 0.59 1.41 -26.25
CA ALA A 40 -0.14 1.14 -27.48
C ALA A 40 -0.36 2.43 -28.31
N ALA A 41 -0.65 3.56 -27.65
CA ALA A 41 -0.80 4.85 -28.31
C ALA A 41 0.55 5.37 -28.86
N GLU A 42 1.64 5.20 -28.11
CA GLU A 42 3.00 5.57 -28.52
C GLU A 42 3.49 4.73 -29.71
N ALA A 43 3.14 3.43 -29.77
CA ALA A 43 3.52 2.54 -30.85
C ALA A 43 2.97 2.98 -32.22
N ALA A 44 1.87 3.73 -32.24
CA ALA A 44 1.33 4.34 -33.45
C ALA A 44 2.15 5.54 -33.96
N GLN A 45 3.19 5.96 -33.21
CA GLN A 45 4.02 7.13 -33.48
C GLN A 45 3.19 8.36 -33.90
N PRO A 46 2.27 8.85 -33.03
CA PRO A 46 1.31 9.90 -33.39
C PRO A 46 1.97 11.24 -33.74
N TRP A 47 3.24 11.42 -33.38
CA TRP A 47 4.07 12.58 -33.73
C TRP A 47 4.64 12.51 -35.16
N GLY A 48 4.40 11.43 -35.91
CA GLY A 48 4.84 11.30 -37.29
C GLY A 48 6.29 10.81 -37.45
N GLY A 49 6.61 10.38 -38.66
CA GLY A 49 7.90 9.80 -39.01
C GLY A 49 8.91 10.78 -39.62
N ASP A 50 8.58 12.07 -39.74
CA ASP A 50 9.47 13.09 -40.28
C ASP A 50 10.58 13.49 -39.28
N ALA A 51 11.41 14.48 -39.64
CA ALA A 51 12.53 14.89 -38.79
C ALA A 51 12.05 15.48 -37.44
N ASP A 52 10.96 16.24 -37.45
CA ASP A 52 10.41 16.87 -36.25
C ASP A 52 9.72 15.85 -35.35
N GLY A 53 8.96 14.92 -35.93
CA GLY A 53 8.34 13.81 -35.24
C GLY A 53 9.35 12.91 -34.55
N ARG A 54 10.44 12.53 -35.23
CA ARG A 54 11.52 11.74 -34.61
C ARG A 54 12.21 12.49 -33.46
N ARG A 55 12.43 13.81 -33.62
CA ARG A 55 13.01 14.65 -32.57
C ARG A 55 12.09 14.72 -31.35
N PHE A 56 10.79 14.94 -31.58
CA PHE A 56 9.79 14.94 -30.51
C PHE A 56 9.74 13.59 -29.80
N GLY A 57 9.67 12.47 -30.54
CA GLY A 57 9.65 11.13 -29.96
C GLY A 57 10.85 10.84 -29.06
N GLY A 58 12.04 11.33 -29.42
CA GLY A 58 13.24 11.26 -28.57
C GLY A 58 13.06 12.00 -27.24
N VAL A 59 12.73 13.29 -27.29
CA VAL A 59 12.54 14.14 -26.09
C VAL A 59 11.39 13.62 -25.22
N TYR A 60 10.31 13.15 -25.85
CA TYR A 60 9.19 12.53 -25.15
C TYR A 60 9.61 11.29 -24.36
N ALA A 61 10.40 10.39 -24.98
CA ALA A 61 10.85 9.16 -24.34
C ALA A 61 11.74 9.39 -23.11
N GLU A 62 12.53 10.47 -23.11
CA GLU A 62 13.35 10.90 -21.96
C GLU A 62 12.50 11.18 -20.71
N GLY A 63 11.29 11.72 -20.88
CA GLY A 63 10.36 11.98 -19.77
C GLY A 63 9.37 10.84 -19.50
N ALA A 64 8.86 10.19 -20.56
CA ALA A 64 7.83 9.16 -20.45
C ALA A 64 8.34 7.88 -19.76
N THR A 65 9.58 7.47 -20.03
CA THR A 65 10.15 6.24 -19.46
C THR A 65 10.35 6.34 -17.94
N PRO A 66 11.00 7.39 -17.39
CA PRO A 66 11.09 7.57 -15.95
C PRO A 66 9.72 7.74 -15.27
N SER A 67 8.79 8.45 -15.92
CA SER A 67 7.44 8.66 -15.39
C SER A 67 6.66 7.36 -15.22
N ARG A 68 6.71 6.47 -16.23
CA ARG A 68 6.11 5.12 -16.14
C ARG A 68 6.75 4.30 -15.02
N SER A 69 8.09 4.27 -14.97
CA SER A 69 8.82 3.57 -13.90
C SER A 69 8.44 4.09 -12.51
N ALA A 70 8.31 5.41 -12.34
CA ALA A 70 7.89 6.03 -11.10
C ALA A 70 6.46 5.62 -10.69
N ALA A 71 5.52 5.57 -11.63
CA ALA A 71 4.15 5.12 -11.35
C ALA A 71 4.11 3.66 -10.84
N HIS A 72 4.85 2.76 -11.49
CA HIS A 72 5.00 1.39 -11.01
C HIS A 72 5.68 1.33 -9.64
N SER A 73 6.74 2.12 -9.42
CA SER A 73 7.44 2.17 -8.14
C SER A 73 6.53 2.63 -6.99
N VAL A 74 5.69 3.63 -7.22
CA VAL A 74 4.71 4.10 -6.22
C VAL A 74 3.70 3.00 -5.89
N ALA A 75 3.15 2.31 -6.89
CA ALA A 75 2.22 1.20 -6.65
C ALA A 75 2.87 0.09 -5.79
N SER A 76 4.11 -0.31 -6.09
CA SER A 76 4.85 -1.29 -5.29
C SER A 76 5.17 -0.80 -3.87
N ARG A 77 5.45 0.50 -3.68
CA ARG A 77 5.65 1.07 -2.34
C ARG A 77 4.39 0.99 -1.48
N PHE A 78 3.22 1.24 -2.06
CA PHE A 78 1.93 1.10 -1.37
C PHE A 78 1.65 -0.36 -0.96
N GLU A 79 1.99 -1.32 -1.81
CA GLU A 79 1.89 -2.75 -1.48
C GLU A 79 2.82 -3.13 -0.31
N ASN A 80 4.09 -2.72 -0.37
CA ASN A 80 5.06 -2.98 0.68
C ASN A 80 4.65 -2.35 2.01
N LEU A 81 4.18 -1.10 1.98
CA LEU A 81 3.66 -0.42 3.17
C LEU A 81 2.49 -1.19 3.79
N GLY A 82 1.57 -1.71 2.98
CA GLY A 82 0.47 -2.56 3.45
C GLY A 82 0.96 -3.82 4.19
N THR A 83 2.02 -4.46 3.67
CA THR A 83 2.65 -5.60 4.33
C THR A 83 3.25 -5.20 5.68
N THR A 84 3.98 -4.08 5.75
CA THR A 84 4.54 -3.58 7.02
C THR A 84 3.44 -3.26 8.04
N VAL A 85 2.35 -2.62 7.60
CA VAL A 85 1.20 -2.31 8.46
C VAL A 85 0.55 -3.57 9.00
N ARG A 86 0.32 -4.59 8.14
CA ARG A 86 -0.20 -5.90 8.58
C ARG A 86 0.66 -6.53 9.66
N THR A 87 1.97 -6.57 9.44
CA THR A 87 2.92 -7.13 10.41
C THR A 87 2.88 -6.35 11.73
N ALA A 88 2.81 -5.02 11.68
CA ALA A 88 2.71 -4.19 12.88
C ALA A 88 1.41 -4.46 13.65
N VAL A 89 0.26 -4.53 12.97
CA VAL A 89 -1.04 -4.85 13.59
C VAL A 89 -1.00 -6.23 14.26
N GLN A 90 -0.47 -7.25 13.58
CA GLN A 90 -0.35 -8.60 14.13
C GLN A 90 0.56 -8.64 15.36
N ALA A 91 1.69 -7.92 15.33
CA ALA A 91 2.59 -7.82 16.47
C ALA A 91 1.93 -7.10 17.67
N SER A 92 1.16 -6.05 17.43
CA SER A 92 0.43 -5.33 18.47
C SER A 92 -0.67 -6.20 19.10
N LEU A 93 -1.50 -6.88 18.30
CA LEU A 93 -2.54 -7.77 18.80
C LEU A 93 -1.95 -8.93 19.64
N ALA A 94 -0.84 -9.52 19.19
CA ALA A 94 -0.15 -10.55 19.96
C ALA A 94 0.44 -10.01 21.28
N SER A 95 0.90 -8.75 21.30
CA SER A 95 1.37 -8.11 22.53
C SER A 95 0.22 -7.88 23.52
N ASP A 96 -0.93 -7.44 23.05
CA ASP A 96 -2.14 -7.22 23.86
C ASP A 96 -2.60 -8.53 24.51
N GLU A 97 -2.59 -9.65 23.79
CA GLU A 97 -2.93 -10.97 24.33
C GLU A 97 -1.98 -11.39 25.46
N VAL A 98 -0.67 -11.20 25.29
CA VAL A 98 0.34 -11.53 26.31
C VAL A 98 0.18 -10.65 27.56
N GLN A 99 -0.06 -9.35 27.37
CA GLN A 99 -0.29 -8.43 28.49
C GLN A 99 -1.59 -8.75 29.24
N ALA A 100 -2.67 -9.03 28.52
CA ALA A 100 -3.94 -9.45 29.12
C ALA A 100 -3.78 -10.72 29.95
N ALA A 101 -3.05 -11.72 29.43
CA ALA A 101 -2.76 -12.96 30.17
C ALA A 101 -1.93 -12.72 31.44
N ALA A 102 -0.97 -11.79 31.41
CA ALA A 102 -0.13 -11.46 32.56
C ALA A 102 -0.89 -10.71 33.68
N LEU A 103 -1.93 -9.94 33.34
CA LEU A 103 -2.74 -9.18 34.28
C LEU A 103 -3.90 -9.97 34.89
N ALA A 104 -4.37 -11.03 34.22
CA ALA A 104 -5.47 -11.86 34.69
C ALA A 104 -5.32 -12.38 36.14
N PRO A 105 -4.14 -12.85 36.61
CA PRO A 105 -3.95 -13.28 38.01
C PRO A 105 -4.08 -12.14 39.02
N ALA A 106 -3.61 -10.94 38.68
CA ALA A 106 -3.66 -9.76 39.54
C ALA A 106 -5.08 -9.21 39.69
N GLN A 107 -5.88 -9.26 38.62
CA GLN A 107 -7.30 -8.87 38.65
C GLN A 107 -8.15 -9.86 39.45
N GLN A 108 -7.86 -11.15 39.37
CA GLN A 108 -8.55 -12.18 40.14
C GLN A 108 -8.29 -12.05 41.65
N ALA A 109 -7.09 -11.60 42.05
CA ALA A 109 -6.75 -11.33 43.44
C ALA A 109 -7.41 -10.05 44.01
N LEU A 110 -7.77 -9.09 43.17
CA LEU A 110 -8.45 -7.84 43.56
C LEU A 110 -9.98 -7.99 43.65
N HIS A 111 -10.56 -9.05 43.07
CA HIS A 111 -11.97 -9.42 43.20
C HIS A 111 -12.13 -10.85 43.72
N PRO A 112 -11.75 -11.13 44.99
CA PRO A 112 -12.04 -12.42 45.59
C PRO A 112 -13.56 -12.57 45.74
N ARG A 113 -14.09 -13.70 45.26
CA ARG A 113 -15.49 -14.10 45.49
C ARG A 113 -15.76 -14.39 46.96
#